data_AF-A0A5E4TCZ1-F1
#
_entry.id   AF-A0A5E4TCZ1-F1
#
_cell.length_a   1.000
_cell.length_b   1.000
_cell.length_c   1.000
_cell.angle_alpha   90.00
_cell.angle_beta   90.00
_cell.angle_gamma   90.00
#
_symmetry.space_group_name_H-M   'P 1'
#
loop_
_entity.id
_entity.type
_entity.pdbx_description
1 polymer ?
#
loop_
_entity_poly.entity_id
_entity_poly.type
_entity_poly.pdbx_seq_one_letter_code
_entity_poly.pdbx_strand_id
1 'polypeptide(L)'
;MARPPNDLKAIAQIDALTSIAKRREVSLRVAVTRAMQALDEAEAAERERRQACEVQRQRWRDALTRGGVYRQRTLSEVSHAVEAERSALVGASSALDAAVAAGAQAQAALQAQRVLLQANARKQEKLREWRASLGASTRSHRA
;
A
#
# COMPACT_ATOMS: atom_id res chain seq x y z
N MET A 1 -51.10 18.21 -13.19
CA MET A 1 -50.73 18.04 -11.76
C MET A 1 -49.23 18.29 -11.57
N ALA A 2 -48.87 19.35 -10.86
CA ALA A 2 -47.48 19.71 -10.54
C ALA A 2 -46.92 18.80 -9.43
N ARG A 3 -45.63 18.46 -9.50
CA ARG A 3 -44.97 17.60 -8.49
C ARG A 3 -44.90 18.31 -7.13
N PRO A 4 -45.01 17.59 -6.01
CA PRO A 4 -44.79 18.20 -4.70
C PRO A 4 -43.33 18.72 -4.64
N PRO A 5 -43.12 19.98 -4.21
CA PRO A 5 -41.81 20.63 -4.26
C PRO A 5 -40.74 19.91 -3.44
N ASN A 6 -41.13 19.13 -2.43
CA ASN A 6 -40.23 18.36 -1.57
C ASN A 6 -39.58 17.17 -2.30
N ASP A 7 -40.31 16.44 -3.14
CA ASP A 7 -39.76 15.28 -3.87
C ASP A 7 -38.75 15.71 -4.94
N LEU A 8 -39.04 16.83 -5.62
CA LEU A 8 -38.11 17.43 -6.58
C LEU A 8 -36.80 17.85 -5.93
N LYS A 9 -36.87 18.41 -4.71
CA LYS A 9 -35.69 18.81 -3.94
C LYS A 9 -34.88 17.60 -3.47
N ALA A 10 -35.54 16.54 -2.98
CA ALA A 10 -34.88 15.30 -2.57
C ALA A 10 -34.17 14.61 -3.75
N ILE A 11 -34.80 14.58 -4.91
CA ILE A 11 -34.22 14.09 -6.16
C ILE A 11 -32.94 14.86 -6.52
N ALA A 12 -33.00 16.19 -6.54
CA ALA A 12 -31.85 17.03 -6.88
C ALA A 12 -30.68 16.84 -5.90
N GLN A 13 -30.99 16.66 -4.61
CA GLN A 13 -29.99 16.36 -3.58
C GLN A 13 -29.31 15.01 -3.82
N ILE A 14 -30.06 13.95 -4.14
CA ILE A 14 -29.50 12.63 -4.44
C ILE A 14 -28.64 12.67 -5.70
N ASP A 15 -29.07 13.38 -6.74
CA ASP A 15 -28.30 13.54 -7.98
C ASP A 15 -26.97 14.28 -7.72
N ALA A 16 -26.98 15.32 -6.87
CA ALA A 16 -25.78 16.02 -6.42
C ALA A 16 -24.83 15.11 -5.63
N LEU A 17 -25.34 14.32 -4.67
CA LEU A 17 -24.56 13.35 -3.91
C LEU A 17 -23.96 12.27 -4.80
N THR A 18 -24.71 11.82 -5.82
CA THR A 18 -24.23 10.85 -6.81
C THR A 18 -23.08 11.41 -7.63
N SER A 19 -23.16 12.67 -8.07
CA SER A 19 -22.07 13.36 -8.77
C SER A 19 -20.80 13.47 -7.90
N ILE A 20 -20.95 13.82 -6.62
CA ILE A 20 -19.83 13.86 -5.67
C ILE A 20 -19.21 12.47 -5.49
N ALA A 21 -20.04 11.42 -5.31
CA ALA A 21 -19.57 10.06 -5.11
C ALA A 21 -18.77 9.54 -6.32
N LYS A 22 -19.24 9.82 -7.55
CA LYS A 22 -18.52 9.49 -8.79
C LYS A 22 -17.18 10.19 -8.92
N ARG A 23 -17.11 11.50 -8.62
CA ARG A 23 -15.82 12.23 -8.62
C ARG A 23 -14.84 11.63 -7.60
N ARG A 24 -15.33 11.30 -6.41
CA ARG A 24 -14.51 10.65 -5.37
C ARG A 24 -14.03 9.26 -5.79
N GLU A 25 -14.84 8.50 -6.52
CA GLU A 25 -14.45 7.18 -7.05
C GLU A 25 -13.24 7.28 -7.98
N VAL A 26 -13.20 8.27 -8.88
CA VAL A 26 -12.04 8.50 -9.75
C VAL A 26 -10.76 8.71 -8.93
N SER A 27 -10.81 9.60 -7.92
CA SER A 27 -9.67 9.85 -7.04
C SER A 27 -9.26 8.60 -6.24
N LEU A 28 -10.21 7.81 -5.75
CA LEU A 28 -9.93 6.58 -5.02
C LEU A 28 -9.30 5.52 -5.91
N ARG A 29 -9.72 5.39 -7.17
CA ARG A 29 -9.08 4.48 -8.13
C ARG A 29 -7.63 4.87 -8.39
N VAL A 30 -7.36 6.16 -8.60
CA VAL A 30 -5.99 6.68 -8.74
C VAL A 30 -5.16 6.39 -7.48
N ALA A 31 -5.73 6.57 -6.29
CA ALA A 31 -5.06 6.27 -5.03
C ALA A 31 -4.74 4.77 -4.90
N VAL A 32 -5.64 3.87 -5.30
CA VAL A 32 -5.39 2.43 -5.36
C VAL A 32 -4.25 2.11 -6.33
N THR A 33 -4.25 2.67 -7.54
CA THR A 33 -3.17 2.45 -8.52
C THR A 33 -1.82 2.89 -7.97
N ARG A 34 -1.75 4.07 -7.33
CA ARG A 34 -0.51 4.55 -6.71
C ARG A 34 -0.08 3.66 -5.54
N ALA A 35 -1.01 3.18 -4.73
CA ALA A 35 -0.69 2.28 -3.63
C ALA A 35 -0.21 0.90 -4.12
N MET A 36 -0.71 0.41 -5.26
CA MET A 36 -0.18 -0.79 -5.91
C MET A 36 1.24 -0.56 -6.40
N GLN A 37 1.51 0.55 -7.09
CA GLN A 37 2.86 0.90 -7.55
C GLN A 37 3.85 0.99 -6.39
N ALA A 38 3.46 1.65 -5.30
CA ALA A 38 4.29 1.74 -4.09
C ALA A 38 4.56 0.38 -3.44
N LEU A 39 3.61 -0.56 -3.51
CA LEU A 39 3.82 -1.93 -3.04
C LEU A 39 4.81 -2.68 -3.95
N ASP A 40 4.64 -2.58 -5.27
CA ASP A 40 5.55 -3.21 -6.24
C ASP A 40 6.99 -2.70 -6.08
N GLU A 41 7.15 -1.39 -5.85
CA GLU A 41 8.44 -0.74 -5.56
C GLU A 41 9.05 -1.24 -4.24
N ALA A 42 8.24 -1.37 -3.18
CA ALA A 42 8.70 -1.90 -1.90
C ALA A 42 9.12 -3.37 -2.00
N GLU A 43 8.38 -4.20 -2.73
CA GLU A 43 8.73 -5.60 -3.00
C GLU A 43 10.01 -5.75 -3.85
N ALA A 44 10.22 -4.84 -4.81
CA ALA A 44 11.47 -4.78 -5.57
C ALA A 44 12.65 -4.40 -4.67
N ALA A 45 12.51 -3.37 -3.83
CA ALA A 45 13.53 -2.95 -2.89
C ALA A 45 13.85 -4.05 -1.87
N GLU A 46 12.83 -4.74 -1.36
CA GLU A 46 13.03 -5.86 -0.44
C GLU A 46 13.85 -6.97 -1.10
N ARG A 47 13.54 -7.36 -2.34
CA ARG A 47 14.33 -8.37 -3.08
C ARG A 47 15.79 -7.95 -3.25
N GLU A 48 16.05 -6.70 -3.61
CA GLU A 48 17.41 -6.17 -3.73
C GLU A 48 18.15 -6.22 -2.39
N ARG A 49 17.50 -5.81 -1.29
CA ARG A 49 18.09 -5.83 0.06
C ARG A 49 18.34 -7.24 0.57
N ARG A 50 17.45 -8.19 0.27
CA ARG A 50 17.67 -9.62 0.57
C ARG A 50 18.93 -10.12 -0.11
N GLN A 51 19.07 -9.88 -1.41
CA GLN A 51 20.25 -10.28 -2.17
C GLN A 51 21.53 -9.61 -1.62
N ALA A 52 21.49 -8.31 -1.31
CA ALA A 52 22.62 -7.62 -0.71
C ALA A 52 23.04 -8.20 0.65
N CYS A 53 22.05 -8.54 1.50
CA CYS A 53 22.29 -9.20 2.78
C CYS A 53 22.92 -10.59 2.62
N GLU A 54 22.48 -11.38 1.63
CA GLU A 54 23.06 -12.69 1.32
C GLU A 54 24.51 -12.57 0.82
N VAL A 55 24.79 -11.65 -0.09
CA VAL A 55 26.16 -11.36 -0.56
C VAL A 55 27.05 -10.95 0.61
N GLN A 56 26.57 -10.08 1.48
CA GLN A 56 27.32 -9.63 2.65
C GLN A 56 27.56 -10.77 3.65
N ARG A 57 26.58 -11.66 3.83
CA ARG A 57 26.73 -12.86 4.65
C ARG A 57 27.80 -13.79 4.11
N GLN A 58 27.89 -13.93 2.78
CA GLN A 58 28.94 -14.73 2.16
C GLN A 58 30.32 -14.09 2.37
N ARG A 59 30.47 -12.78 2.16
CA ARG A 59 31.72 -12.05 2.43
C ARG A 59 32.21 -12.21 3.86
N TRP A 60 31.29 -12.13 4.82
CA TRP A 60 31.62 -12.34 6.23
C TRP A 60 32.10 -13.78 6.50
N ARG A 61 31.45 -14.79 5.93
CA ARG A 61 31.92 -16.19 6.01
C ARG A 61 33.31 -16.37 5.40
N ASP A 62 33.55 -15.77 4.23
CA ASP A 62 34.85 -15.84 3.55
C ASP A 62 35.96 -15.11 4.35
N ALA A 63 35.61 -14.05 5.08
CA ALA A 63 36.54 -13.40 6.00
C ALA A 63 36.87 -14.30 7.21
N LEU A 64 35.87 -14.98 7.78
CA LEU A 64 36.06 -15.90 8.90
C LEU A 64 36.96 -17.10 8.53
N THR A 65 36.76 -17.69 7.35
CA THR A 65 37.60 -18.82 6.90
C THR A 65 39.06 -18.42 6.73
N ARG A 66 39.32 -17.20 6.24
CA ARG A 66 40.67 -16.64 6.13
C ARG A 66 41.30 -16.37 7.50
N GLY A 67 40.54 -15.90 8.48
CA GLY A 67 41.01 -15.65 9.85
C GLY A 67 41.64 -16.83 10.59
N GLY A 68 41.20 -18.06 10.28
CA GLY A 68 41.77 -19.27 10.88
C GLY A 68 43.14 -19.70 10.34
N VAL A 69 43.62 -19.10 9.24
CA VAL A 69 44.77 -19.62 8.46
C VAL A 69 46.09 -18.87 8.72
N TYR A 70 46.07 -17.72 9.39
CA TYR A 70 47.23 -16.79 9.42
C TYR A 70 48.01 -16.69 10.76
N ARG A 71 49.29 -16.30 10.68
CA ARG A 71 50.23 -16.05 11.81
C ARG A 71 49.93 -14.73 12.55
N GLN A 72 50.54 -14.55 13.72
CA GLN A 72 50.21 -13.53 14.75
C GLN A 72 50.14 -12.06 14.31
N ARG A 73 50.93 -11.61 13.32
CA ARG A 73 50.85 -10.22 12.81
C ARG A 73 49.67 -10.02 11.86
N THR A 74 49.42 -11.01 11.00
CA THR A 74 48.26 -11.08 10.11
C THR A 74 46.96 -11.35 10.88
N LEU A 75 47.02 -11.93 12.08
CA LEU A 75 45.84 -12.11 12.94
C LEU A 75 45.16 -10.77 13.31
N SER A 76 45.93 -9.70 13.57
CA SER A 76 45.32 -8.38 13.91
C SER A 76 44.60 -7.74 12.72
N GLU A 77 45.21 -7.74 11.54
CA GLU A 77 44.64 -7.20 10.30
C GLU A 77 43.43 -8.01 9.85
N VAL A 78 43.50 -9.34 9.94
CA VAL A 78 42.37 -10.20 9.59
C VAL A 78 41.24 -10.08 10.61
N SER A 79 41.54 -9.87 11.90
CA SER A 79 40.52 -9.57 12.91
C SER A 79 39.78 -8.27 12.60
N HIS A 80 40.47 -7.22 12.15
CA HIS A 80 39.84 -5.98 11.73
C HIS A 80 38.96 -6.16 10.49
N ALA A 81 39.42 -6.93 9.49
CA ALA A 81 38.63 -7.22 8.30
C ALA A 81 37.35 -8.01 8.63
N VAL A 82 37.43 -9.02 9.50
CA VAL A 82 36.26 -9.79 9.96
C VAL A 82 35.24 -8.89 10.67
N GLU A 83 35.70 -7.99 11.54
CA GLU A 83 34.82 -7.08 12.27
C GLU A 83 34.18 -6.02 11.35
N ALA A 84 34.91 -5.56 10.33
CA ALA A 84 34.35 -4.67 9.30
C ALA A 84 33.24 -5.37 8.51
N GLU A 85 33.46 -6.61 8.07
CA GLU A 85 32.45 -7.39 7.35
C GLU A 85 31.24 -7.75 8.24
N ARG A 86 31.46 -8.02 9.54
CA ARG A 86 30.40 -8.22 10.54
C ARG A 86 29.55 -6.95 10.68
N SER A 87 30.18 -5.79 10.83
CA SER A 87 29.49 -4.50 10.95
C SER A 87 28.67 -4.19 9.70
N ALA A 88 29.23 -4.45 8.52
CA ALA A 88 28.52 -4.30 7.25
C ALA A 88 27.35 -5.29 7.12
N LEU A 89 27.45 -6.52 7.63
CA LEU A 89 26.34 -7.48 7.67
C LEU A 89 25.21 -7.02 8.59
N VAL A 90 25.53 -6.43 9.74
CA VAL A 90 24.52 -5.82 10.62
C VAL A 90 23.81 -4.68 9.88
N GLY A 91 24.55 -3.80 9.21
CA GLY A 91 23.98 -2.72 8.41
C GLY A 91 23.06 -3.23 7.29
N ALA A 92 23.49 -4.26 6.56
CA ALA A 92 22.68 -4.88 5.50
C ALA A 92 21.41 -5.55 6.05
N SER A 93 21.49 -6.18 7.23
CA SER A 93 20.35 -6.80 7.90
C SER A 93 19.34 -5.76 8.36
N SER A 94 19.79 -4.68 9.01
CA SER A 94 18.92 -3.57 9.40
C SER A 94 18.24 -2.90 8.20
N ALA A 95 18.94 -2.76 7.08
CA ALA A 95 18.36 -2.23 5.85
C ALA A 95 17.30 -3.17 5.25
N LEU A 96 17.51 -4.49 5.35
CA LEU A 96 16.51 -5.48 4.95
C LEU A 96 15.27 -5.41 5.85
N ASP A 97 15.43 -5.36 7.18
CA ASP A 97 14.31 -5.26 8.11
C ASP A 97 13.48 -3.98 7.87
N ALA A 98 14.15 -2.86 7.56
CA ALA A 98 13.47 -1.62 7.17
C ALA A 98 12.67 -1.78 5.86
N ALA A 99 13.22 -2.50 4.87
CA ALA A 99 12.52 -2.75 3.61
C ALA A 99 11.28 -3.65 3.82
N VAL A 100 11.39 -4.68 4.66
CA VAL A 100 10.25 -5.54 5.05
C VAL A 100 9.16 -4.71 5.72
N ALA A 101 9.54 -3.83 6.66
CA ALA A 101 8.59 -2.96 7.35
C ALA A 101 7.90 -1.99 6.37
N ALA A 102 8.63 -1.44 5.40
CA ALA A 102 8.08 -0.58 4.36
C ALA A 102 7.09 -1.35 3.46
N GLY A 103 7.40 -2.60 3.09
CA GLY A 103 6.49 -3.47 2.34
C GLY A 103 5.18 -3.73 3.09
N ALA A 104 5.26 -4.04 4.40
CA ALA A 104 4.08 -4.22 5.24
C ALA A 104 3.21 -2.94 5.32
N GLN A 105 3.84 -1.77 5.42
CA GLN A 105 3.13 -0.48 5.42
C GLN A 105 2.46 -0.20 4.06
N ALA A 106 3.14 -0.45 2.95
CA ALA A 106 2.58 -0.29 1.61
C ALA A 106 1.36 -1.21 1.38
N GLN A 107 1.44 -2.46 1.85
CA GLN A 107 0.34 -3.41 1.79
C GLN A 107 -0.86 -2.95 2.62
N ALA A 108 -0.63 -2.47 3.85
CA ALA A 108 -1.67 -1.92 4.70
C ALA A 108 -2.35 -0.69 4.06
N ALA A 109 -1.55 0.21 3.45
CA ALA A 109 -2.06 1.37 2.74
C ALA A 109 -2.93 0.98 1.53
N LEU A 110 -2.49 0.00 0.73
CA LEU A 110 -3.29 -0.52 -0.38
C LEU A 110 -4.62 -1.09 0.10
N GLN A 111 -4.61 -1.87 1.19
CA GLN A 111 -5.83 -2.44 1.76
C GLN A 111 -6.79 -1.34 2.25
N ALA A 112 -6.26 -0.30 2.90
CA ALA A 112 -7.07 0.85 3.32
C ALA A 112 -7.73 1.56 2.12
N GLN A 113 -7.00 1.78 1.03
CA GLN A 113 -7.57 2.41 -0.18
C GLN A 113 -8.67 1.54 -0.83
N ARG A 114 -8.48 0.21 -0.87
CA ARG A 114 -9.50 -0.73 -1.36
C ARG A 114 -10.77 -0.70 -0.52
N VAL A 115 -10.65 -0.62 0.80
CA VAL A 115 -11.80 -0.49 1.72
C VAL A 115 -12.54 0.82 1.45
N LEU A 116 -11.83 1.93 1.27
CA LEU A 116 -12.46 3.22 0.95
C LEU A 116 -13.21 3.18 -0.40
N LEU A 117 -12.62 2.54 -1.41
CA LEU A 117 -13.26 2.37 -2.72
C LEU A 117 -14.53 1.52 -2.62
N GLN A 118 -14.48 0.40 -1.89
CA GLN A 118 -15.66 -0.45 -1.65
C GLN A 118 -16.75 0.30 -0.87
N ALA A 119 -16.37 1.07 0.15
CA ALA A 119 -17.31 1.87 0.91
C ALA A 119 -17.98 2.95 0.05
N ASN A 120 -17.25 3.57 -0.90
CA ASN A 120 -17.82 4.50 -1.87
C ASN A 120 -18.82 3.80 -2.80
N ALA A 121 -18.47 2.62 -3.33
CA ALA A 121 -19.37 1.84 -4.19
C ALA A 121 -20.69 1.49 -3.47
N ARG A 122 -20.63 1.06 -2.21
CA ARG A 122 -21.81 0.79 -1.38
C ARG A 122 -22.69 2.04 -1.18
N LYS A 123 -22.08 3.22 -1.00
CA LYS A 123 -22.82 4.48 -0.91
C LYS A 123 -23.52 4.82 -2.23
N GLN A 124 -22.86 4.60 -3.35
CA GLN A 124 -23.48 4.80 -4.67
C GLN A 124 -24.66 3.86 -4.93
N GLU A 125 -24.59 2.60 -4.47
CA GLU A 125 -25.71 1.66 -4.52
C GLU A 125 -26.93 2.20 -3.77
N LYS A 126 -26.74 2.60 -2.51
CA LYS A 126 -27.82 3.18 -1.69
C LYS A 126 -28.44 4.44 -2.31
N LEU A 127 -27.62 5.29 -2.92
CA LEU A 127 -28.12 6.48 -3.64
C LEU A 127 -28.99 6.07 -4.84
N ARG A 128 -28.61 5.01 -5.57
CA ARG A 128 -29.41 4.47 -6.69
C ARG A 128 -30.73 3.89 -6.21
N GLU A 129 -30.73 3.13 -5.11
CA GLU A 129 -31.94 2.59 -4.47
C GLU A 129 -32.90 3.70 -4.02
N TRP A 130 -32.40 4.73 -3.34
CA TRP A 130 -33.21 5.87 -2.90
C TRP A 130 -33.77 6.65 -4.09
N ARG A 131 -32.96 6.85 -5.14
CA ARG A 131 -33.40 7.51 -6.36
C ARG A 131 -34.53 6.75 -7.05
N ALA A 132 -34.41 5.42 -7.11
CA ALA A 132 -35.41 4.54 -7.69
C ALA A 132 -36.71 4.55 -6.87
N SER A 133 -36.61 4.50 -5.54
CA SER A 133 -37.75 4.50 -4.62
C SER A 133 -38.58 5.78 -4.71
N LEU A 134 -37.91 6.95 -4.80
CA LEU A 134 -38.58 8.23 -5.05
C LEU A 134 -39.20 8.29 -6.46
N GLY A 135 -38.52 7.71 -7.46
CA GLY A 135 -39.04 7.58 -8.83
C GLY A 135 -40.24 6.65 -8.97
N ALA A 136 -40.37 5.64 -8.09
CA ALA A 136 -41.52 4.74 -8.03
C ALA A 136 -42.70 5.39 -7.30
N SER A 137 -42.44 6.03 -6.15
CA SER A 137 -43.45 6.76 -5.36
C SER A 137 -44.12 7.88 -6.16
N THR A 138 -43.33 8.61 -6.95
CA THR A 138 -43.84 9.67 -7.84
C THR A 138 -44.65 9.15 -9.04
N ARG A 139 -44.43 7.91 -9.49
CA ARG A 139 -45.23 7.27 -10.55
C ARG A 139 -46.57 6.75 -10.01
N SER A 140 -46.58 6.22 -8.78
CA SER A 140 -47.80 5.75 -8.12
C SER A 140 -48.80 6.89 -7.81
N HIS A 141 -48.34 8.11 -7.57
CA HIS A 141 -49.22 9.28 -7.34
C HIS A 141 -49.80 9.92 -8.62
N ARG A 142 -49.38 9.47 -9.81
CA ARG A 142 -49.84 9.98 -11.11
C ARG A 142 -50.88 9.09 -11.81
N ALA A 143 -51.05 7.85 -11.35
CA ALA A 143 -52.09 6.92 -11.81
C ALA A 143 -53.37 7.13 -10.99
#